data_AF-A0A7S0W7K7-F1
#
_entry.id   AF-A0A7S0W7K7-F1
#
_cell.length_a   1.000
_cell.length_b   1.000
_cell.length_c   1.000
_cell.angle_alpha   90.00
_cell.angle_beta   90.00
_cell.angle_gamma   90.00
#
_symmetry.space_group_name_H-M   'P 1'
#
loop_
_entity.id
_entity.type
_entity.pdbx_description
1 polymer ?
#
loop_
_entity_poly.entity_id
_entity_poly.type
_entity_poly.pdbx_seq_one_letter_code
_entity_poly.pdbx_strand_id
1 'polypeptide(L)'
;DFMWRRWLGRIHRLCTSPDLSVRPSVVVYCHRSSSRIIPNRLLEMWRIPHACNVPIIVCVTDVCGVDDAALKEVRKSMASMVTELGTDALARHASLIEINSEQKTVRGHQYKVTGVKQLLEGVVNALHPLHSMQLCSRPWVGMG
;
A
#
# COMPACT_ATOMS: atom_id res chain seq x y z
N ASP A 1 -16.57 3.50 -16.26
CA ASP A 1 -16.92 3.60 -14.83
C ASP A 1 -17.45 2.34 -14.14
N PHE A 2 -18.22 1.46 -14.79
CA PHE A 2 -18.82 0.29 -14.13
C PHE A 2 -17.81 -0.65 -13.44
N MET A 3 -16.71 -0.98 -14.13
CA MET A 3 -15.67 -1.87 -13.58
C MET A 3 -14.95 -1.27 -12.36
N TRP A 4 -14.72 0.04 -12.35
CA TRP A 4 -14.10 0.74 -11.24
C TRP A 4 -14.98 0.69 -9.99
N ARG A 5 -16.27 1.01 -10.12
CA ARG A 5 -17.23 0.94 -9.02
C ARG A 5 -17.36 -0.49 -8.46
N ARG A 6 -17.37 -1.49 -9.34
CA ARG A 6 -17.38 -2.91 -8.92
C ARG A 6 -16.14 -3.28 -8.11
N TRP A 7 -14.99 -2.75 -8.50
CA TRP A 7 -13.72 -2.98 -7.80
C TRP A 7 -13.69 -2.29 -6.43
N LEU A 8 -14.11 -1.03 -6.35
CA LEU A 8 -14.31 -0.32 -5.07
C LEU A 8 -15.30 -1.05 -4.15
N GLY A 9 -16.43 -1.53 -4.70
CA GLY A 9 -17.40 -2.34 -3.96
C GLY A 9 -16.83 -3.67 -3.46
N ARG A 10 -15.82 -4.24 -4.13
CA ARG A 10 -15.10 -5.42 -3.62
C ARG A 10 -14.21 -5.05 -2.43
N ILE A 11 -13.45 -3.96 -2.51
CA ILE A 11 -12.60 -3.49 -1.41
C ILE A 11 -13.46 -3.19 -0.18
N HIS A 12 -14.56 -2.46 -0.38
CA HIS A 12 -15.49 -2.13 0.69
C HIS A 12 -16.04 -3.39 1.38
N ARG A 13 -16.49 -4.39 0.61
CA ARG A 13 -16.97 -5.67 1.16
C ARG A 13 -15.90 -6.42 1.93
N LEU A 14 -14.64 -6.43 1.47
CA LEU A 14 -13.54 -7.07 2.20
C LEU A 14 -13.26 -6.35 3.53
N CYS A 15 -13.21 -5.01 3.53
CA CYS A 15 -12.91 -4.23 4.73
C CYS A 15 -14.04 -4.26 5.77
N THR A 16 -15.29 -4.39 5.32
CA THR A 16 -16.48 -4.42 6.18
C THR A 16 -16.98 -5.84 6.49
N SER A 17 -16.34 -6.88 5.94
CA SER A 17 -16.77 -8.27 6.12
C SER A 17 -16.83 -8.62 7.61
N PRO A 18 -17.93 -9.20 8.12
CA PRO A 18 -18.00 -9.68 9.51
C PRO A 18 -17.05 -10.87 9.74
N ASP A 19 -16.73 -11.61 8.67
CA ASP A 19 -15.75 -12.68 8.72
C ASP A 19 -14.33 -12.10 8.79
N LEU A 20 -13.72 -12.28 9.97
CA LEU A 20 -12.37 -11.82 10.28
C LEU A 20 -11.30 -12.59 9.50
N SER A 21 -11.60 -13.77 8.95
CA SER A 21 -10.66 -14.57 8.14
C SER A 21 -10.40 -13.96 6.75
N VAL A 22 -11.36 -13.19 6.24
CA VAL A 22 -11.26 -12.50 4.94
C VAL A 22 -11.00 -11.01 5.05
N ARG A 23 -11.24 -10.42 6.23
CA ARG A 23 -10.97 -9.01 6.47
C ARG A 23 -9.46 -8.73 6.40
N PRO A 24 -9.01 -7.72 5.64
CA PRO A 24 -7.60 -7.37 5.58
C PRO A 24 -7.16 -6.71 6.89
N SER A 25 -6.01 -7.13 7.41
CA SER A 25 -5.37 -6.48 8.56
C SER A 25 -4.52 -5.28 8.16
N VAL A 26 -4.10 -5.22 6.90
CA VAL A 26 -3.33 -4.13 6.28
C VAL A 26 -3.65 -4.10 4.79
N VAL A 27 -3.63 -2.92 4.18
CA VAL A 27 -3.71 -2.73 2.73
C VAL A 27 -2.38 -2.17 2.25
N VAL A 28 -1.75 -2.89 1.32
CA VAL A 28 -0.54 -2.43 0.62
C VAL A 28 -0.95 -2.02 -0.80
N TYR A 29 -0.72 -0.76 -1.15
CA TYR A 29 -0.93 -0.27 -2.50
C TYR A 29 0.43 -0.04 -3.18
N CYS A 30 0.68 -0.70 -4.29
CA CYS A 30 1.91 -0.55 -5.05
C CYS A 30 1.67 0.29 -6.30
N HIS A 31 2.45 1.35 -6.46
CA HIS A 31 2.45 2.21 -7.64
C HIS A 31 3.83 2.23 -8.28
N ARG A 32 3.91 1.83 -9.54
CA ARG A 32 5.16 1.90 -10.29
C ARG A 32 5.52 3.35 -10.60
N SER A 33 6.77 3.75 -10.34
CA SER A 33 7.28 5.12 -10.53
C SER A 33 7.07 5.70 -11.93
N SER A 34 7.11 4.85 -12.97
CA SER A 34 6.89 5.23 -14.37
C SER A 34 5.42 5.31 -14.78
N SER A 35 4.49 4.92 -13.91
CA SER A 35 3.06 4.91 -14.21
C SER A 35 2.41 6.26 -13.94
N ARG A 36 1.35 6.54 -14.69
CA ARG A 36 0.56 7.76 -14.49
C ARG A 36 -0.17 7.72 -13.15
N ILE A 37 -0.07 8.81 -12.40
CA ILE A 37 -0.85 9.06 -11.18
C ILE A 37 -2.19 9.69 -11.56
N ILE A 38 -3.29 9.16 -11.01
CA ILE A 38 -4.63 9.74 -11.12
C ILE A 38 -5.14 10.02 -9.70
N PRO A 39 -4.85 11.20 -9.13
CA PRO A 39 -5.00 11.43 -7.69
C PRO A 39 -6.39 11.10 -7.15
N ASN A 40 -7.43 11.59 -7.81
CA ASN A 40 -8.82 11.36 -7.39
C ASN A 40 -9.17 9.87 -7.31
N ARG A 41 -8.67 9.04 -8.22
CA ARG A 41 -8.92 7.59 -8.20
C ARG A 41 -8.18 6.88 -7.08
N LEU A 42 -6.93 7.29 -6.82
CA LEU A 42 -6.14 6.72 -5.73
C LEU A 42 -6.74 7.07 -4.38
N LEU A 43 -7.13 8.33 -4.18
CA LEU A 43 -7.81 8.78 -2.97
C LEU A 43 -9.16 8.09 -2.76
N GLU A 44 -9.98 7.96 -3.81
CA GLU A 44 -11.26 7.24 -3.76
C GLU A 44 -11.06 5.78 -3.28
N MET A 45 -10.02 5.12 -3.78
CA MET A 45 -9.64 3.77 -3.38
C MET A 45 -9.11 3.69 -1.96
N TRP A 46 -8.24 4.61 -1.53
CA TRP A 46 -7.63 4.59 -0.20
C TRP A 46 -8.60 4.99 0.91
N ARG A 47 -9.58 5.86 0.62
CA ARG A 47 -10.60 6.28 1.59
C ARG A 47 -11.41 5.10 2.15
N ILE A 48 -11.59 4.03 1.38
CA ILE A 48 -12.38 2.85 1.81
C ILE A 48 -11.71 2.13 2.99
N PRO A 49 -10.50 1.56 2.86
CA PRO A 49 -9.81 0.94 3.99
C PRO A 49 -9.52 1.94 5.12
N HIS A 50 -9.21 3.20 4.79
CA HIS A 50 -8.96 4.26 5.76
C HIS A 50 -10.17 4.50 6.68
N ALA A 51 -11.37 4.63 6.10
CA ALA A 51 -12.62 4.77 6.84
C ALA A 51 -12.98 3.50 7.66
N CYS A 52 -12.47 2.34 7.27
CA CYS A 52 -12.62 1.09 8.01
C CYS A 52 -11.55 0.87 9.08
N ASN A 53 -10.68 1.86 9.34
CA ASN A 53 -9.52 1.77 10.24
C ASN A 53 -8.59 0.60 9.87
N VAL A 54 -8.43 0.31 8.58
CA VAL A 54 -7.45 -0.64 8.07
C VAL A 54 -6.18 0.14 7.69
N PRO A 55 -5.02 -0.15 8.29
CA PRO A 55 -3.75 0.51 7.95
C PRO A 55 -3.44 0.44 6.45
N ILE A 56 -2.91 1.54 5.91
CA ILE A 56 -2.55 1.65 4.50
C ILE A 56 -1.06 1.93 4.37
N ILE A 57 -0.38 1.13 3.54
CA ILE A 57 1.02 1.34 3.17
C ILE A 57 1.06 1.58 1.66
N VAL A 58 1.40 2.80 1.27
CA VAL A 58 1.60 3.22 -0.13
C VAL A 58 3.06 2.97 -0.50
N CYS A 59 3.27 2.17 -1.53
CA CYS A 59 4.59 1.82 -2.03
C CYS A 59 4.81 2.44 -3.41
N VAL A 60 5.85 3.24 -3.58
CA VAL A 60 6.33 3.65 -4.91
C VAL A 60 7.40 2.65 -5.34
N THR A 61 7.12 1.83 -6.35
CA THR A 61 8.01 0.77 -6.83
C THR A 61 8.84 1.24 -8.03
N ASP A 62 9.92 0.51 -8.32
CA ASP A 62 10.77 0.75 -9.50
C ASP A 62 11.43 2.15 -9.51
N VAL A 63 11.75 2.69 -8.33
CA VAL A 63 12.19 4.10 -8.19
C VAL A 63 13.45 4.46 -8.98
N CYS A 64 14.39 3.53 -9.17
CA CYS A 64 15.59 3.79 -9.98
C CYS A 64 15.34 3.60 -11.50
N GLY A 65 14.08 3.44 -11.92
CA GLY A 65 13.67 3.20 -13.32
C GLY A 65 13.25 4.47 -14.05
N VAL A 66 13.22 5.59 -13.34
CA VAL A 66 12.89 6.93 -13.83
C VAL A 66 14.01 7.88 -13.43
N ASP A 67 14.08 9.05 -14.09
CA ASP A 67 15.01 10.09 -13.68
C ASP A 67 14.60 10.76 -12.36
N ASP A 68 15.55 11.47 -11.73
CA ASP A 68 15.36 12.07 -10.42
C ASP A 68 14.27 13.16 -10.40
N ALA A 69 14.06 13.85 -11.53
CA ALA A 69 13.05 14.91 -11.64
C ALA A 69 11.63 14.30 -11.65
N ALA A 70 11.42 13.28 -12.47
CA ALA A 70 10.18 12.52 -12.51
C ALA A 70 9.89 11.84 -11.16
N LEU A 71 10.92 11.26 -10.53
CA LEU A 71 10.77 10.65 -9.20
C LEU A 71 10.37 11.69 -8.14
N LYS A 72 10.96 12.90 -8.19
CA LYS A 72 10.60 13.99 -7.27
C LYS A 72 9.12 14.40 -7.42
N GLU A 73 8.60 14.46 -8.65
CA GLU A 73 7.19 14.78 -8.89
C GLU A 73 6.25 13.66 -8.40
N VAL A 74 6.63 12.39 -8.60
CA VAL A 74 5.89 11.23 -8.07
C VAL A 74 5.88 11.26 -6.54
N ARG A 75 7.02 11.48 -5.90
CA ARG A 75 7.15 11.62 -4.44
C ARG A 75 6.24 12.72 -3.90
N LYS A 76 6.33 13.91 -4.50
CA LYS A 76 5.52 15.08 -4.11
C LYS A 76 4.02 14.78 -4.25
N SER A 77 3.62 14.18 -5.37
CA SER A 77 2.22 13.84 -5.63
C SER A 77 1.70 12.79 -4.62
N MET A 78 2.47 11.74 -4.37
CA MET A 78 2.10 10.69 -3.42
C MET A 78 2.03 11.22 -1.98
N ALA A 79 3.03 12.00 -1.55
CA ALA A 79 3.03 12.64 -0.25
C ALA A 79 1.84 13.59 -0.08
N SER A 80 1.51 14.38 -1.10
CA SER A 80 0.35 15.26 -1.07
C SER A 80 -0.95 14.49 -0.89
N MET A 81 -1.14 13.36 -1.57
CA MET A 81 -2.34 12.53 -1.42
C MET A 81 -2.40 11.84 -0.06
N VAL A 82 -1.26 11.39 0.49
CA VAL A 82 -1.21 10.84 1.85
C VAL A 82 -1.60 11.90 2.88
N THR A 83 -1.12 13.14 2.70
CA THR A 83 -1.52 14.27 3.54
C THR A 83 -3.00 14.61 3.39
N GLU A 84 -3.54 14.60 2.17
CA GLU A 84 -4.97 14.84 1.89
C GLU A 84 -5.87 13.77 2.50
N LEU A 85 -5.42 12.51 2.52
CA LEU A 85 -6.14 11.41 3.16
C LEU A 85 -6.29 11.63 4.68
N GLY A 86 -5.34 12.31 5.30
CA GLY A 86 -5.38 12.68 6.72
C GLY A 86 -5.14 11.50 7.66
N THR A 87 -5.63 11.62 8.89
CA THR A 87 -5.63 10.52 9.87
C THR A 87 -6.91 9.72 9.83
N ASP A 88 -6.85 8.45 10.23
CA ASP A 88 -8.05 7.65 10.49
C ASP A 88 -8.65 7.97 11.88
N ALA A 89 -9.71 7.23 12.28
CA ALA A 89 -10.34 7.42 13.58
C ALA A 89 -9.44 7.00 14.77
N LEU A 90 -8.31 6.31 14.48
CA LEU A 90 -7.29 5.91 15.45
C LEU A 90 -6.05 6.82 15.38
N ALA A 91 -6.17 7.99 14.75
CA ALA A 91 -5.10 8.97 14.58
C ALA A 91 -3.87 8.46 13.78
N ARG A 92 -4.04 7.43 12.95
CA ARG A 92 -2.95 6.86 12.13
C ARG A 92 -2.93 7.49 10.74
N HIS A 93 -1.73 7.72 10.23
CA HIS A 93 -1.49 8.12 8.84
C HIS A 93 -1.16 6.92 7.97
N ALA A 94 -1.50 7.01 6.68
CA ALA A 94 -0.96 6.09 5.69
C ALA A 94 0.58 6.26 5.59
N SER A 95 1.30 5.15 5.48
CA SER A 95 2.75 5.17 5.31
C SER A 95 3.11 5.28 3.83
N LEU A 96 4.19 6.00 3.50
CA LEU A 96 4.75 6.07 2.15
C LEU A 96 6.15 5.47 2.14
N ILE A 97 6.35 4.42 1.34
CA ILE A 97 7.61 3.68 1.23
C ILE A 97 8.05 3.62 -0.22
N GLU A 98 9.34 3.83 -0.45
CA GLU A 98 9.95 3.67 -1.77
C GLU A 98 10.64 2.32 -1.87
N ILE A 99 10.38 1.59 -2.94
CA ILE A 99 10.85 0.22 -3.13
C ILE A 99 11.55 0.10 -4.47
N ASN A 100 12.76 -0.44 -4.43
CA ASN A 100 13.39 -1.04 -5.59
C ASN A 100 13.50 -2.55 -5.31
N SER A 101 12.63 -3.36 -5.90
CA SER A 101 12.51 -4.79 -5.58
C SER A 101 13.61 -5.64 -6.20
N GLU A 102 14.26 -5.15 -7.25
CA GLU A 102 15.26 -5.89 -8.02
C GLU A 102 16.52 -5.06 -8.19
N GLN A 103 17.67 -5.73 -8.17
CA GLN A 103 18.93 -5.10 -8.55
C GLN A 103 18.90 -4.83 -10.06
N LYS A 104 19.21 -3.60 -10.46
CA LYS A 104 19.22 -3.22 -11.87
C LYS A 104 20.38 -2.31 -12.20
N THR A 105 20.88 -2.45 -13.42
CA THR A 105 21.93 -1.59 -13.96
C THR A 105 21.28 -0.52 -14.83
N VAL A 106 21.41 0.74 -14.46
CA VAL A 106 20.89 1.88 -15.23
C VAL A 106 22.07 2.80 -15.53
N ARG A 107 22.34 3.05 -16.81
CA ARG A 107 23.47 3.89 -17.28
C ARG A 107 24.81 3.49 -16.65
N GLY A 108 25.10 2.19 -16.61
CA GLY A 108 26.33 1.63 -16.03
C GLY A 108 26.40 1.61 -14.49
N HIS A 109 25.40 2.16 -13.79
CA HIS A 109 25.34 2.15 -12.33
C HIS A 109 24.43 1.03 -11.84
N GLN A 110 24.91 0.23 -10.88
CA GLN A 110 24.11 -0.81 -10.24
C GLN A 110 23.35 -0.26 -9.04
N TYR A 111 22.03 -0.34 -9.10
CA TYR A 111 21.13 0.04 -8.02
C TYR A 111 20.74 -1.20 -7.23
N LYS A 112 20.93 -1.16 -5.91
CA LYS A 112 20.60 -2.26 -5.00
C LYS A 112 19.10 -2.34 -4.73
N VAL A 113 18.68 -3.50 -4.21
CA VAL A 113 17.33 -3.67 -3.66
C VAL A 113 17.18 -2.79 -2.41
N THR A 114 16.10 -2.02 -2.33
CA THR A 114 15.81 -1.10 -1.22
C THR A 114 14.32 -1.12 -0.88
N GLY A 115 13.96 -0.71 0.34
CA GLY A 115 12.57 -0.53 0.76
C GLY A 115 11.80 -1.79 1.16
N VAL A 116 12.19 -2.98 0.69
CA VAL A 116 11.50 -4.24 1.01
C VAL A 116 11.50 -4.53 2.51
N LYS A 117 12.64 -4.34 3.19
CA LYS A 117 12.73 -4.51 4.65
C LYS A 117 11.79 -3.55 5.39
N GLN A 118 11.76 -2.28 4.98
CA GLN A 118 10.89 -1.26 5.58
C GLN A 118 9.41 -1.57 5.36
N LEU A 119 9.05 -2.10 4.18
CA LEU A 119 7.70 -2.58 3.92
C LEU A 119 7.31 -3.71 4.86
N LEU A 120 8.18 -4.72 5.03
CA LEU A 120 7.93 -5.84 5.94
C LEU A 120 7.78 -5.37 7.38
N GLU A 121 8.65 -4.48 7.84
CA GLU A 121 8.55 -3.86 9.17
C GLU A 121 7.23 -3.08 9.32
N GLY A 122 6.84 -2.30 8.32
CA GLY A 122 5.58 -1.56 8.31
C GLY A 122 4.36 -2.49 8.37
N VAL A 123 4.38 -3.60 7.64
CA VAL A 123 3.33 -4.62 7.69
C VAL A 123 3.26 -5.25 9.08
N VAL A 124 4.38 -5.72 9.63
CA VAL A 124 4.42 -6.36 10.96
C VAL A 124 3.96 -5.40 12.05
N ASN A 125 4.38 -4.12 11.99
CA ASN A 125 3.98 -3.12 12.97
C ASN A 125 2.50 -2.72 12.84
N ALA A 126 1.92 -2.81 11.64
CA ALA A 126 0.49 -2.59 11.42
C ALA A 126 -0.38 -3.74 11.96
N LEU A 127 0.18 -4.94 12.12
CA LEU A 127 -0.49 -6.08 12.73
C LEU A 127 -0.52 -5.93 14.25
N HIS A 128 -1.61 -5.36 14.78
CA HIS A 128 -1.83 -5.28 16.23
C HIS A 128 -1.77 -6.69 16.88
N PRO A 129 -1.24 -6.85 18.11
CA PRO A 129 -1.15 -8.15 18.82
C PRO A 129 -2.46 -8.96 18.88
N LEU A 130 -3.60 -8.27 18.96
CA LEU A 130 -4.94 -8.87 18.93
C LEU A 130 -5.30 -9.48 17.56
N HIS A 131 -4.73 -8.95 16.47
CA HIS A 131 -4.85 -9.51 15.12
C HIS A 131 -3.79 -10.58 14.84
N SER A 132 -2.67 -10.60 15.59
CA SER A 132 -1.66 -11.65 15.50
C SER A 132 -2.23 -13.03 15.86
N MET A 133 -3.13 -13.10 16.87
CA MET A 133 -3.85 -14.35 17.18
C MET A 133 -4.78 -14.81 16.05
N GLN A 134 -5.32 -13.88 15.24
CA GLN A 134 -6.13 -14.23 14.06
C GLN A 134 -5.26 -14.77 12.92
N LEU A 135 -4.01 -14.34 12.80
CA LEU A 135 -3.05 -14.91 11.85
C LEU A 135 -2.59 -16.30 12.27
N CYS A 136 -2.42 -16.55 13.57
CA CYS A 136 -2.06 -17.87 14.10
C CYS A 136 -3.20 -18.90 14.02
N SER A 137 -4.44 -18.46 13.92
CA SER A 137 -5.62 -19.34 13.78
C SER A 137 -6.09 -19.53 12.34
N ARG A 138 -5.52 -18.80 11.38
CA ARG A 138 -5.76 -19.04 9.95
C ARG A 138 -4.99 -20.27 9.52
N PRO A 139 -5.64 -21.29 8.93
CA PRO A 139 -4.91 -22.36 8.27
C PRO A 139 -4.03 -21.72 7.19
N TRP A 140 -2.74 -22.02 7.22
CA TRP A 140 -1.83 -21.63 6.15
C TRP A 140 -2.30 -22.34 4.88
N VAL A 141 -3.08 -21.64 4.05
CA VAL A 141 -3.50 -22.17 2.76
C VAL A 141 -2.26 -22.23 1.88
N GLY A 142 -1.67 -23.43 1.77
CA GLY A 142 -0.45 -23.67 1.01
C GLY A 142 0.33 -24.96 1.29
N MET A 143 -0.20 -25.91 2.07
CA MET A 143 0.30 -27.30 2.06
C MET A 143 -0.90 -28.25 1.94
N GLY A 144 -1.19 -28.62 0.70
CA GLY A 144 -2.21 -29.59 0.28
C GLY A 144 -2.05 -29.84 -1.20
#